data_AF-A0A2K2H5M5-F1
#
_entry.id   AF-A0A2K2H5M5-F1
#
_cell.length_a   1.000
_cell.length_b   1.000
_cell.length_c   1.000
_cell.angle_alpha   90.00
_cell.angle_beta   90.00
_cell.angle_gamma   90.00
#
_symmetry.space_group_name_H-M   'P 1'
#
loop_
_entity.id
_entity.type
_entity.pdbx_description
1 polymer ?
#
loop_
_entity_poly.entity_id
_entity_poly.type
_entity_poly.pdbx_seq_one_letter_code
_entity_poly.pdbx_strand_id
1 'polypeptide(L)'
;MTAADIDRVIDAFAAAAERACRVGFDAIQLHAAHGYLINQFLSPLCNRQTDSYGGELRNRMRFLLQVYGAVRETIGPHRPLLAKLSLNDNLPGGLTAEDAIQVARELDEAGIDGIEVSSGTPASGERTPVRRCGTDDPPLPCYNLELAARLRPQVRCPLLLVGGIRRRKDAEAVLQAGSADFISLCRPFICEPALARQWQFGGSDAASRCISCNGCFKTAFRGNLRCVQPLRGNAS
;
A
#
# COMPACT_ATOMS: atom_id res chain seq x y z
N MET A 1 -3.45 -15.80 17.90
CA MET A 1 -3.75 -14.77 18.91
C MET A 1 -5.00 -15.22 19.63
N THR A 2 -5.11 -14.99 20.94
CA THR A 2 -6.41 -15.21 21.62
C THR A 2 -7.38 -14.07 21.29
N ALA A 3 -8.67 -14.22 21.60
CA ALA A 3 -9.63 -13.12 21.45
C ALA A 3 -9.19 -11.86 22.23
N ALA A 4 -8.71 -12.03 23.46
CA ALA A 4 -8.19 -10.94 24.27
C ALA A 4 -6.94 -10.26 23.65
N ASP A 5 -6.07 -11.03 22.98
CA ASP A 5 -4.95 -10.45 22.24
C ASP A 5 -5.43 -9.62 21.04
N ILE A 6 -6.49 -10.07 20.36
CA ILE A 6 -7.07 -9.38 19.21
C ILE A 6 -7.68 -8.05 19.66
N ASP A 7 -8.48 -8.06 20.73
CA ASP A 7 -9.09 -6.85 21.30
C ASP A 7 -8.01 -5.84 21.72
N ARG A 8 -6.98 -6.30 22.44
CA ARG A 8 -5.85 -5.46 22.84
C ARG A 8 -5.11 -4.85 21.64
N VAL A 9 -5.01 -5.58 20.52
CA VAL A 9 -4.36 -5.06 19.31
C VAL A 9 -5.26 -4.04 18.60
N ILE A 10 -6.58 -4.25 18.57
CA ILE A 10 -7.54 -3.26 18.05
C ILE A 10 -7.41 -1.95 18.82
N ASP A 11 -7.38 -2.01 20.15
CA ASP A 11 -7.17 -0.84 21.01
C ASP A 11 -5.82 -0.16 20.74
N ALA A 12 -4.77 -0.95 20.46
CA ALA A 12 -3.46 -0.42 20.14
C ALA A 12 -3.44 0.35 18.80
N PHE A 13 -4.23 -0.07 17.79
CA PHE A 13 -4.40 0.67 16.54
C PHE A 13 -5.11 2.01 16.79
N ALA A 14 -6.20 2.00 17.56
CA ALA A 14 -6.91 3.22 17.96
C ALA A 14 -5.99 4.19 18.71
N ALA A 15 -5.29 3.73 19.75
CA ALA A 15 -4.35 4.54 20.52
C ALA A 15 -3.15 5.04 19.68
N ALA A 16 -2.74 4.32 18.63
CA ALA A 16 -1.73 4.82 17.69
C ALA A 16 -2.28 5.96 16.81
N ALA A 17 -3.51 5.82 16.31
CA ALA A 17 -4.17 6.86 15.53
C ALA A 17 -4.43 8.12 16.36
N GLU A 18 -4.87 7.99 17.62
CA GLU A 18 -5.02 9.11 18.55
C GLU A 18 -3.71 9.89 18.72
N ARG A 19 -2.60 9.18 18.98
CA ARG A 19 -1.28 9.80 19.13
C ARG A 19 -0.85 10.55 17.87
N ALA A 20 -1.10 9.98 16.69
CA ALA A 20 -0.80 10.64 15.42
C ALA A 20 -1.67 11.91 15.25
N CYS A 21 -2.96 11.84 15.54
CA CYS A 21 -3.84 13.01 15.47
C CYS A 21 -3.40 14.11 16.44
N ARG A 22 -2.99 13.75 17.66
CA ARG A 22 -2.54 14.70 18.69
C ARG A 22 -1.29 15.48 18.28
N VAL A 23 -0.42 14.89 17.47
CA VAL A 23 0.79 15.56 16.96
C VAL A 23 0.57 16.21 15.58
N GLY A 24 -0.68 16.27 15.11
CA GLY A 24 -1.07 17.04 13.93
C GLY A 24 -0.97 16.31 12.59
N PHE A 25 -0.95 14.97 12.56
CA PHE A 25 -1.08 14.25 11.29
C PHE A 25 -2.47 14.47 10.67
N ASP A 26 -2.49 14.84 9.38
CA ASP A 26 -3.72 15.15 8.65
C ASP A 26 -4.54 13.91 8.27
N ALA A 27 -3.91 12.74 8.19
CA ALA A 27 -4.53 11.50 7.76
C ALA A 27 -3.89 10.28 8.45
N ILE A 28 -4.66 9.19 8.52
CA ILE A 28 -4.21 7.88 9.00
C ILE A 28 -4.31 6.87 7.86
N GLN A 29 -3.31 6.00 7.71
CA GLN A 29 -3.37 4.88 6.76
C GLN A 29 -3.19 3.55 7.50
N LEU A 30 -4.16 2.66 7.39
CA LEU A 30 -4.09 1.29 7.89
C LEU A 30 -3.25 0.44 6.94
N HIS A 31 -2.28 -0.29 7.48
CA HIS A 31 -1.44 -1.18 6.67
C HIS A 31 -2.01 -2.60 6.61
N ALA A 32 -2.86 -2.85 5.62
CA ALA A 32 -3.55 -4.11 5.36
C ALA A 32 -2.90 -4.95 4.23
N ALA A 33 -1.57 -4.91 4.12
CA ALA A 33 -0.85 -5.46 2.98
C ALA A 33 0.41 -6.25 3.37
N HIS A 34 1.01 -6.90 2.36
CA HIS A 34 2.39 -7.39 2.35
C HIS A 34 2.79 -8.46 3.39
N GLY A 35 1.84 -9.25 3.87
CA GLY A 35 2.08 -10.27 4.89
C GLY A 35 2.23 -9.70 6.30
N TYR A 36 1.92 -8.43 6.53
CA TYR A 36 1.77 -7.87 7.87
C TYR A 36 0.46 -8.30 8.51
N LEU A 37 0.32 -8.04 9.82
CA LEU A 37 -0.71 -8.61 10.68
C LEU A 37 -2.12 -8.62 10.08
N ILE A 38 -2.62 -7.49 9.60
CA ILE A 38 -3.96 -7.43 9.01
C ILE A 38 -4.07 -8.34 7.77
N ASN A 39 -3.09 -8.32 6.86
CA ASN A 39 -3.07 -9.22 5.71
C ASN A 39 -2.89 -10.69 6.12
N GLN A 40 -2.21 -10.99 7.23
CA GLN A 40 -2.16 -12.35 7.78
C GLN A 40 -3.54 -12.86 8.20
N PHE A 41 -4.40 -12.01 8.78
CA PHE A 41 -5.79 -12.38 9.06
C PHE A 41 -6.59 -12.61 7.76
N LEU A 42 -6.40 -11.77 6.74
CA LEU A 42 -7.10 -11.89 5.46
C LEU A 42 -6.68 -13.14 4.67
N SER A 43 -5.39 -13.49 4.71
CA SER A 43 -4.81 -14.53 3.88
C SER A 43 -5.11 -15.94 4.43
N PRO A 44 -5.76 -16.82 3.66
CA PRO A 44 -5.98 -18.21 4.08
C PRO A 44 -4.67 -19.01 4.24
N LEU A 45 -3.55 -18.53 3.69
CA LEU A 45 -2.24 -19.16 3.88
C LEU A 45 -1.75 -19.05 5.32
N CYS A 46 -1.99 -17.89 5.95
CA CYS A 46 -1.55 -17.56 7.31
C CYS A 46 -2.63 -17.81 8.35
N ASN A 47 -3.89 -17.48 8.04
CA ASN A 47 -5.00 -17.62 8.96
C ASN A 47 -5.69 -18.97 8.80
N ARG A 48 -5.28 -19.91 9.66
CA ARG A 48 -5.87 -21.26 9.77
C ARG A 48 -6.76 -21.40 11.01
N GLN A 49 -7.22 -20.28 11.57
CA GLN A 49 -8.11 -20.29 12.74
C GLN A 49 -9.46 -20.92 12.36
N THR A 50 -10.12 -21.52 13.35
CA THR A 50 -11.45 -22.14 13.23
C THR A 50 -12.52 -21.39 14.02
N ASP A 51 -12.16 -20.26 14.62
CA ASP A 51 -13.06 -19.38 15.36
C ASP A 51 -13.69 -18.30 14.45
N SER A 52 -14.30 -17.28 15.06
CA SER A 52 -14.93 -16.16 14.34
C SER A 52 -13.97 -15.26 13.57
N TYR A 53 -12.67 -15.50 13.64
CA TYR A 53 -11.63 -14.78 12.91
C TYR A 53 -11.01 -15.60 11.78
N GLY A 54 -11.38 -16.87 11.58
CA GLY A 54 -10.83 -17.74 10.54
C GLY A 54 -11.89 -18.44 9.68
N GLY A 55 -11.43 -19.27 8.74
CA GLY A 55 -12.30 -19.96 7.78
C GLY A 55 -12.75 -19.03 6.65
N GLU A 56 -14.04 -18.79 6.53
CA GLU A 56 -14.64 -17.98 5.46
C GLU A 56 -14.14 -16.53 5.45
N LEU A 57 -14.16 -15.88 4.28
CA LEU A 57 -13.62 -14.53 4.11
C LEU A 57 -14.24 -13.51 5.09
N ARG A 58 -15.54 -13.60 5.37
CA ARG A 58 -16.23 -12.73 6.34
C ARG A 58 -15.61 -12.75 7.73
N ASN A 59 -15.14 -13.90 8.18
CA ASN A 59 -14.49 -14.04 9.47
C ASN A 59 -13.06 -13.52 9.40
N ARG A 60 -12.35 -13.82 8.31
CA ARG A 60 -10.97 -13.35 8.07
C ARG A 60 -10.86 -11.84 7.99
N MET A 61 -11.85 -11.15 7.40
CA MET A 61 -11.89 -9.68 7.31
C MET A 61 -12.42 -8.99 8.56
N ARG A 62 -12.99 -9.73 9.52
CA ARG A 62 -13.53 -9.17 10.77
C ARG A 62 -12.52 -8.30 11.50
N PHE A 63 -11.28 -8.79 11.61
CA PHE A 63 -10.22 -8.05 12.30
C PHE A 63 -9.94 -6.69 11.64
N LEU A 64 -9.86 -6.64 10.31
CA LEU A 64 -9.68 -5.38 9.56
C LEU A 64 -10.85 -4.42 9.79
N LEU A 65 -12.08 -4.90 9.69
CA LEU A 65 -13.27 -4.06 9.88
C LEU A 65 -13.39 -3.52 11.31
N GLN A 66 -13.02 -4.31 12.32
CA GLN A 66 -12.96 -3.85 13.71
C GLN A 66 -11.85 -2.82 13.94
N VAL A 67 -10.65 -3.03 13.38
CA VAL A 67 -9.56 -2.04 13.43
C VAL A 67 -9.99 -0.74 12.74
N TYR A 68 -10.63 -0.83 11.57
CA TYR A 68 -11.18 0.32 10.87
C TYR A 68 -12.20 1.07 11.73
N GLY A 69 -13.18 0.36 12.32
CA GLY A 69 -14.21 0.96 13.17
C GLY A 69 -13.63 1.68 14.39
N ALA A 70 -12.73 1.02 15.13
CA ALA A 70 -12.10 1.60 16.32
C ALA A 70 -11.26 2.85 15.99
N VAL A 71 -10.50 2.80 14.89
CA VAL A 71 -9.70 3.95 14.43
C VAL A 71 -10.61 5.08 13.94
N ARG A 72 -11.66 4.78 13.17
CA ARG A 72 -12.63 5.76 12.71
C ARG A 72 -13.31 6.49 13.87
N GLU A 73 -13.77 5.74 14.88
CA GLU A 73 -14.36 6.32 16.09
C GLU A 73 -13.37 7.27 16.80
N THR A 74 -12.11 6.85 16.91
CA THR A 74 -11.05 7.63 17.57
C THR A 74 -10.72 8.94 16.85
N ILE A 75 -10.61 8.91 15.52
CA ILE A 75 -10.16 10.08 14.75
C ILE A 75 -11.30 10.99 14.29
N GLY A 76 -12.54 10.55 14.46
CA GLY A 76 -13.75 11.24 14.02
C GLY A 76 -14.06 11.06 12.53
N PRO A 77 -15.21 11.56 12.07
CA PRO A 77 -15.74 11.31 10.73
C PRO A 77 -15.03 12.10 9.61
N HIS A 78 -14.30 13.16 9.94
CA HIS A 78 -13.76 14.10 8.94
C HIS A 78 -12.28 13.91 8.63
N ARG A 79 -11.52 13.23 9.51
CA ARG A 79 -10.11 13.00 9.27
C ARG A 79 -9.96 11.82 8.29
N PRO A 80 -9.22 11.96 7.18
CA PRO A 80 -9.02 10.88 6.24
C PRO A 80 -8.45 9.61 6.87
N LEU A 81 -9.14 8.50 6.68
CA LEU A 81 -8.72 7.14 7.02
C LEU A 81 -8.59 6.34 5.72
N LEU A 82 -7.36 6.00 5.37
CA LEU A 82 -7.02 5.23 4.19
C LEU A 82 -6.65 3.79 4.56
N ALA A 83 -6.70 2.88 3.60
CA ALA A 83 -6.09 1.56 3.75
C ALA A 83 -5.11 1.29 2.60
N LYS A 84 -3.91 0.83 2.95
CA LYS A 84 -3.04 0.17 1.98
C LYS A 84 -3.39 -1.31 1.95
N LEU A 85 -3.99 -1.77 0.86
CA LEU A 85 -4.55 -3.12 0.75
C LEU A 85 -3.75 -3.96 -0.24
N SER A 86 -3.39 -5.19 0.16
CA SER A 86 -2.91 -6.21 -0.78
C SER A 86 -4.08 -6.76 -1.57
N LEU A 87 -4.09 -6.55 -2.89
CA LEU A 87 -5.08 -7.12 -3.79
C LEU A 87 -4.72 -8.52 -4.27
N ASN A 88 -3.52 -9.01 -3.97
CA ASN A 88 -3.12 -10.40 -4.21
C ASN A 88 -1.86 -10.69 -3.42
N ASP A 89 -1.77 -11.82 -2.73
CA ASP A 89 -0.53 -12.23 -2.05
C ASP A 89 0.53 -12.72 -3.04
N ASN A 90 0.16 -13.00 -4.29
CA ASN A 90 0.99 -13.59 -5.34
C ASN A 90 1.58 -14.95 -4.94
N LEU A 91 0.87 -15.69 -4.07
CA LEU A 91 1.25 -16.98 -3.53
C LEU A 91 0.13 -18.00 -3.72
N PRO A 92 0.46 -19.27 -4.05
CA PRO A 92 -0.52 -20.35 -4.01
C PRO A 92 -1.17 -20.46 -2.62
N GLY A 93 -2.50 -20.51 -2.58
CA GLY A 93 -3.26 -20.58 -1.33
C GLY A 93 -3.24 -19.29 -0.48
N GLY A 94 -2.70 -18.19 -0.99
CA GLY A 94 -2.76 -16.86 -0.35
C GLY A 94 -4.06 -16.12 -0.66
N LEU A 95 -4.12 -14.85 -0.22
CA LEU A 95 -5.22 -13.94 -0.54
C LEU A 95 -5.30 -13.72 -2.06
N THR A 96 -6.47 -13.98 -2.64
CA THR A 96 -6.74 -13.80 -4.06
C THR A 96 -7.24 -12.40 -4.37
N ALA A 97 -7.31 -12.04 -5.66
CA ALA A 97 -7.87 -10.76 -6.08
C ALA A 97 -9.37 -10.68 -5.87
N GLU A 98 -10.07 -11.80 -6.02
CA GLU A 98 -11.50 -11.93 -5.80
C GLU A 98 -11.83 -11.67 -4.32
N ASP A 99 -11.10 -12.31 -3.41
CA ASP A 99 -11.24 -12.09 -1.97
C ASP A 99 -10.94 -10.64 -1.60
N ALA A 100 -9.83 -10.09 -2.08
CA ALA A 100 -9.40 -8.74 -1.73
C ALA A 100 -10.33 -7.66 -2.30
N ILE A 101 -10.94 -7.87 -3.47
CA ILE A 101 -11.97 -6.99 -4.01
C ILE A 101 -13.20 -6.98 -3.10
N GLN A 102 -13.64 -8.13 -2.59
CA GLN A 102 -14.73 -8.18 -1.62
C GLN A 102 -14.37 -7.43 -0.34
N VAL A 103 -13.15 -7.60 0.19
CA VAL A 103 -12.67 -6.85 1.36
C VAL A 103 -12.67 -5.34 1.10
N ALA A 104 -12.23 -4.91 -0.09
CA ALA A 104 -12.24 -3.50 -0.47
C ALA A 104 -13.65 -2.92 -0.56
N ARG A 105 -14.62 -3.70 -1.05
CA ARG A 105 -16.04 -3.32 -1.09
C ARG A 105 -16.60 -3.10 0.31
N GLU A 106 -16.31 -3.99 1.24
CA GLU A 106 -16.78 -3.87 2.62
C GLU A 106 -16.18 -2.66 3.33
N LEU A 107 -14.92 -2.32 3.04
CA LEU A 107 -14.31 -1.06 3.51
C LEU A 107 -14.95 0.18 2.88
N ASP A 108 -15.25 0.15 1.58
CA ASP A 108 -15.94 1.23 0.87
C ASP A 108 -17.36 1.45 1.41
N GLU A 109 -18.10 0.37 1.67
CA GLU A 109 -19.42 0.40 2.28
C GLU A 109 -19.37 0.93 3.72
N ALA A 110 -18.29 0.62 4.46
CA ALA A 110 -18.04 1.18 5.79
C ALA A 110 -17.55 2.65 5.79
N GLY A 111 -17.31 3.24 4.62
CA GLY A 111 -16.97 4.66 4.45
C GLY A 111 -15.48 4.98 4.53
N ILE A 112 -14.61 4.09 4.05
CA ILE A 112 -13.18 4.40 3.96
C ILE A 112 -12.90 5.54 2.97
N ASP A 113 -11.92 6.41 3.26
CA ASP A 113 -11.66 7.61 2.45
C ASP A 113 -10.73 7.36 1.26
N GLY A 114 -10.19 6.15 1.14
CA GLY A 114 -9.41 5.74 -0.03
C GLY A 114 -8.58 4.49 0.19
N ILE A 115 -8.27 3.81 -0.92
CA ILE A 115 -7.54 2.54 -0.93
C ILE A 115 -6.29 2.68 -1.78
N GLU A 116 -5.13 2.46 -1.16
CA GLU A 116 -3.86 2.34 -1.88
C GLU A 116 -3.63 0.89 -2.29
N VAL A 117 -3.70 0.64 -3.60
CA VAL A 117 -3.62 -0.69 -4.20
C VAL A 117 -2.18 -1.19 -4.23
N SER A 118 -1.94 -2.35 -3.62
CA SER A 118 -0.65 -3.06 -3.65
C SER A 118 -0.82 -4.55 -3.90
N SER A 119 0.29 -5.29 -4.01
CA SER A 119 0.29 -6.75 -4.13
C SER A 119 1.61 -7.37 -3.66
N GLY A 120 1.57 -8.67 -3.40
CA GLY A 120 2.70 -9.49 -2.99
C GLY A 120 2.95 -9.48 -1.49
N THR A 121 3.85 -10.36 -1.08
CA THR A 121 4.44 -10.47 0.26
C THR A 121 5.97 -10.68 0.11
N PRO A 122 6.76 -10.66 1.19
CA PRO A 122 8.17 -11.04 1.14
C PRO A 122 8.43 -12.44 0.56
N ALA A 123 7.47 -13.36 0.67
CA ALA A 123 7.60 -14.74 0.18
C ALA A 123 7.21 -14.91 -1.30
N SER A 124 6.69 -13.88 -1.97
CA SER A 124 6.13 -13.98 -3.34
C SER A 124 7.17 -14.02 -4.48
N GLY A 125 8.43 -14.33 -4.17
CA GLY A 125 9.53 -14.37 -5.15
C GLY A 125 9.67 -13.05 -5.92
N GLU A 126 9.71 -13.13 -7.24
CA GLU A 126 9.83 -11.95 -8.14
C GLU A 126 8.61 -11.01 -8.07
N ARG A 127 7.47 -11.50 -7.58
CA ARG A 127 6.21 -10.74 -7.42
C ARG A 127 6.04 -10.18 -6.00
N THR A 128 7.13 -10.03 -5.26
CA THR A 128 7.17 -9.33 -3.96
C THR A 128 6.75 -7.85 -4.11
N PRO A 129 6.31 -7.14 -3.04
CA PRO A 129 5.94 -5.72 -3.14
C PRO A 129 7.09 -4.81 -3.59
N VAL A 130 8.32 -5.25 -3.34
CA VAL A 130 9.57 -4.53 -3.61
C VAL A 130 10.30 -5.13 -4.81
N ARG A 131 9.61 -5.23 -5.95
CA ARG A 131 10.14 -5.85 -7.17
C ARG A 131 11.48 -5.22 -7.56
N ARG A 132 12.51 -6.07 -7.65
CA ARG A 132 13.83 -5.73 -8.20
C ARG A 132 13.81 -5.91 -9.70
N CYS A 133 14.74 -5.26 -10.36
CA CYS A 133 15.08 -5.56 -11.76
C CYS A 133 16.55 -5.95 -11.83
N GLY A 134 16.86 -6.81 -12.79
CA GLY A 134 18.23 -7.16 -13.13
C GLY A 134 19.02 -5.93 -13.60
N THR A 135 20.33 -6.08 -13.73
CA THR A 135 21.21 -5.03 -14.25
C THR A 135 20.83 -4.58 -15.66
N ASP A 136 20.26 -5.50 -16.45
CA ASP A 136 19.97 -5.31 -17.87
C ASP A 136 18.47 -5.14 -18.17
N ASP A 137 17.60 -5.27 -17.14
CA ASP A 137 16.16 -5.13 -17.29
C ASP A 137 15.64 -3.80 -16.72
N PRO A 138 14.79 -3.07 -17.46
CA PRO A 138 14.16 -1.87 -16.92
C PRO A 138 13.19 -2.22 -15.78
N PRO A 139 13.00 -1.30 -14.81
CA PRO A 139 11.91 -1.37 -13.85
C PRO A 139 10.56 -1.69 -14.49
N LEU A 140 9.92 -2.79 -14.07
CA LEU A 140 8.56 -3.12 -14.50
C LEU A 140 7.61 -1.97 -14.14
N PRO A 141 7.02 -1.26 -15.11
CA PRO A 141 6.15 -0.12 -14.83
C PRO A 141 4.76 -0.59 -14.42
N CYS A 142 4.09 0.21 -13.59
CA CYS A 142 2.65 0.10 -13.30
C CYS A 142 2.16 -1.32 -12.95
N TYR A 143 2.94 -2.13 -12.23
CA TYR A 143 2.68 -3.57 -12.08
C TYR A 143 1.47 -3.94 -11.21
N ASN A 144 0.82 -2.95 -10.58
CA ASN A 144 -0.47 -3.13 -9.88
C ASN A 144 -1.64 -2.51 -10.65
N LEU A 145 -1.42 -1.94 -11.84
CA LEU A 145 -2.45 -1.24 -12.61
C LEU A 145 -3.61 -2.16 -12.98
N GLU A 146 -3.33 -3.40 -13.36
CA GLU A 146 -4.39 -4.37 -13.67
C GLU A 146 -5.28 -4.66 -12.45
N LEU A 147 -4.69 -4.78 -11.25
CA LEU A 147 -5.44 -4.97 -10.01
C LEU A 147 -6.28 -3.74 -9.68
N ALA A 148 -5.74 -2.53 -9.87
CA ALA A 148 -6.48 -1.29 -9.67
C ALA A 148 -7.63 -1.15 -10.67
N ALA A 149 -7.42 -1.48 -11.95
CA ALA A 149 -8.44 -1.46 -12.98
C ALA A 149 -9.59 -2.45 -12.70
N ARG A 150 -9.26 -3.63 -12.15
CA ARG A 150 -10.27 -4.60 -11.68
C ARG A 150 -11.05 -4.13 -10.46
N LEU A 151 -10.39 -3.42 -9.53
CA LEU A 151 -11.03 -2.88 -8.33
C LEU A 151 -11.88 -1.64 -8.61
N ARG A 152 -11.47 -0.79 -9.55
CA ARG A 152 -12.11 0.50 -9.84
C ARG A 152 -13.64 0.46 -9.98
N PRO A 153 -14.24 -0.46 -10.75
CA PRO A 153 -15.71 -0.52 -10.89
C PRO A 153 -16.43 -1.08 -9.65
N GLN A 154 -15.70 -1.53 -8.63
CA GLN A 154 -16.27 -2.20 -7.45
C GLN A 154 -16.38 -1.28 -6.24
N VAL A 155 -15.70 -0.13 -6.22
CA VAL A 155 -15.66 0.80 -5.08
C VAL A 155 -15.87 2.24 -5.51
N ARG A 156 -16.35 3.07 -4.58
CA ARG A 156 -16.59 4.50 -4.80
C ARG A 156 -15.46 5.37 -4.25
N CYS A 157 -14.78 4.93 -3.20
CA CYS A 157 -13.67 5.63 -2.58
C CYS A 157 -12.53 5.87 -3.59
N PRO A 158 -11.76 6.96 -3.44
CA PRO A 158 -10.58 7.21 -4.25
C PRO A 158 -9.57 6.05 -4.21
N LEU A 159 -8.99 5.74 -5.36
CA LEU A 159 -7.91 4.75 -5.49
C LEU A 159 -6.55 5.44 -5.63
N LEU A 160 -5.57 4.94 -4.87
CA LEU A 160 -4.18 5.35 -4.99
C LEU A 160 -3.37 4.18 -5.60
N LEU A 161 -2.67 4.42 -6.70
CA LEU A 161 -1.87 3.39 -7.34
C LEU A 161 -0.39 3.51 -6.96
N VAL A 162 0.15 2.47 -6.35
CA VAL A 162 1.61 2.26 -6.24
C VAL A 162 2.04 1.13 -7.16
N GLY A 163 3.28 1.17 -7.64
CA GLY A 163 3.95 0.00 -8.20
C GLY A 163 4.65 0.30 -9.51
N GLY A 164 5.97 0.52 -9.45
CA GLY A 164 6.81 0.61 -10.64
C GLY A 164 6.72 1.93 -11.41
N ILE A 165 5.91 2.90 -10.96
CA ILE A 165 5.73 4.19 -11.63
C ILE A 165 6.98 5.05 -11.44
N ARG A 166 7.55 5.53 -12.55
CA ARG A 166 8.80 6.30 -12.58
C ARG A 166 8.79 7.48 -13.53
N ARG A 167 7.88 7.51 -14.49
CA ARG A 167 7.78 8.58 -15.48
C ARG A 167 6.51 9.37 -15.22
N ARG A 168 6.60 10.68 -15.41
CA ARG A 168 5.44 11.58 -15.37
C ARG A 168 4.36 11.12 -16.35
N LYS A 169 4.76 10.78 -17.58
CA LYS A 169 3.85 10.27 -18.61
C LYS A 169 3.06 9.02 -18.18
N ASP A 170 3.71 8.08 -17.50
CA ASP A 170 3.03 6.86 -17.02
C ASP A 170 2.01 7.21 -15.93
N ALA A 171 2.38 8.10 -15.00
CA ALA A 171 1.48 8.61 -13.96
C ALA A 171 0.27 9.34 -14.57
N GLU A 172 0.50 10.24 -15.52
CA GLU A 172 -0.57 10.98 -16.21
C GLU A 172 -1.48 10.05 -17.00
N ALA A 173 -0.94 9.04 -17.68
CA ALA A 173 -1.74 8.06 -18.41
C ALA A 173 -2.67 7.27 -17.49
N VAL A 174 -2.19 6.85 -16.31
CA VAL A 174 -3.03 6.16 -15.30
C VAL A 174 -4.19 7.06 -14.83
N LEU A 175 -3.88 8.33 -14.53
CA LEU A 175 -4.86 9.31 -14.05
C LEU A 175 -5.89 9.65 -15.12
N GLN A 176 -5.45 9.91 -16.36
CA GLN A 176 -6.32 10.23 -17.49
C GLN A 176 -7.24 9.06 -17.87
N ALA A 177 -6.77 7.82 -17.72
CA ALA A 177 -7.58 6.63 -17.92
C ALA A 177 -8.59 6.38 -16.78
N GLY A 178 -8.55 7.14 -15.69
CA GLY A 178 -9.44 6.97 -14.53
C GLY A 178 -9.21 5.68 -13.74
N SER A 179 -8.07 5.01 -13.95
CA SER A 179 -7.73 3.75 -13.27
C SER A 179 -7.29 3.96 -11.81
N ALA A 180 -6.87 5.16 -11.46
CA ALA A 180 -6.63 5.63 -10.10
C ALA A 180 -6.81 7.15 -10.02
N ASP A 181 -7.07 7.66 -8.83
CA ASP A 181 -7.25 9.09 -8.54
C ASP A 181 -5.95 9.74 -8.04
N PHE A 182 -5.06 8.94 -7.45
CA PHE A 182 -3.73 9.38 -7.02
C PHE A 182 -2.64 8.39 -7.39
N ILE A 183 -1.42 8.90 -7.48
CA ILE A 183 -0.20 8.13 -7.72
C ILE A 183 0.65 8.11 -6.46
N SER A 184 0.94 6.91 -5.96
CA SER A 184 1.80 6.69 -4.80
C SER A 184 3.22 6.31 -5.25
N LEU A 185 4.22 7.00 -4.71
CA LEU A 185 5.63 6.79 -4.99
C LEU A 185 6.39 6.65 -3.67
N CYS A 186 7.37 5.74 -3.62
CA CYS A 186 8.26 5.57 -2.47
C CYS A 186 9.73 5.69 -2.89
N ARG A 187 10.27 4.66 -3.54
CA ARG A 187 11.68 4.63 -3.97
C ARG A 187 12.08 5.81 -4.90
N PRO A 188 11.22 6.30 -5.82
CA PRO A 188 11.51 7.52 -6.57
C PRO A 188 11.77 8.73 -5.65
N PHE A 189 10.95 8.97 -4.63
CA PHE A 189 11.15 10.09 -3.69
C PHE A 189 12.39 9.93 -2.81
N ILE A 190 12.78 8.70 -2.45
CA ILE A 190 14.06 8.46 -1.75
C ILE A 190 15.26 8.84 -2.64
N CYS A 191 15.16 8.64 -3.96
CA CYS A 191 16.21 8.96 -4.90
C CYS A 191 16.22 10.44 -5.32
N GLU A 192 15.02 11.03 -5.45
CA GLU A 192 14.78 12.36 -5.98
C GLU A 192 13.65 13.03 -5.16
N PRO A 193 13.96 13.61 -3.99
CA PRO A 193 12.94 14.22 -3.14
C PRO A 193 12.16 15.36 -3.81
N ALA A 194 12.77 16.04 -4.78
CA ALA A 194 12.16 17.12 -5.56
C ALA A 194 11.32 16.64 -6.75
N LEU A 195 11.15 15.32 -6.96
CA LEU A 195 10.54 14.76 -8.17
C LEU A 195 9.13 15.30 -8.44
N ALA A 196 8.27 15.42 -7.43
CA ALA A 196 6.93 15.96 -7.60
C ALA A 196 6.95 17.42 -8.11
N ARG A 197 7.82 18.25 -7.53
CA ARG A 197 8.02 19.64 -7.96
C ARG A 197 8.58 19.69 -9.39
N GLN A 198 9.51 18.81 -9.73
CA GLN A 198 10.06 18.71 -11.09
C GLN A 198 8.97 18.33 -12.10
N TRP A 199 8.12 17.36 -11.77
CA TRP A 199 6.98 17.01 -12.62
C TRP A 199 5.99 18.16 -12.77
N GLN A 200 5.69 18.91 -11.70
CA GLN A 200 4.75 20.02 -11.76
C GLN A 200 5.20 21.16 -12.69
N PHE A 201 6.47 21.58 -12.60
CA PHE A 201 6.97 22.77 -13.29
C PHE A 201 7.69 22.48 -14.62
N GLY A 202 7.35 21.36 -15.28
CA GLY A 202 7.89 21.05 -16.61
C GLY A 202 9.37 20.68 -16.62
N GLY A 203 9.85 20.04 -15.54
CA GLY A 203 11.16 19.39 -15.53
C GLY A 203 11.23 18.22 -16.54
N SER A 204 12.42 17.66 -16.70
CA SER A 204 12.71 16.58 -17.64
C SER A 204 11.68 15.44 -17.60
N ASP A 205 11.20 15.02 -18.79
CA ASP A 205 10.34 13.84 -19.00
C ASP A 205 11.06 12.50 -18.77
N ALA A 206 12.37 12.53 -18.48
CA ALA A 206 13.12 11.34 -18.12
C ALA A 206 12.49 10.61 -16.93
N ALA A 207 12.59 9.28 -16.95
CA ALA A 207 12.23 8.47 -15.80
C ALA A 207 13.06 8.86 -14.57
N SER A 208 12.45 8.71 -13.38
CA SER A 208 13.18 8.77 -12.13
C SER A 208 14.43 7.89 -12.17
N ARG A 209 15.53 8.39 -11.61
CA ARG A 209 16.83 7.70 -11.53
C ARG A 209 16.83 6.46 -10.67
N CYS A 210 15.76 6.22 -9.91
CA CYS A 210 15.67 5.00 -9.13
C CYS A 210 15.55 3.78 -10.06
N ILE A 211 16.48 2.84 -9.93
CA ILE A 211 16.59 1.64 -10.79
C ILE A 211 16.03 0.36 -10.15
N SER A 212 15.20 0.46 -9.10
CA SER A 212 14.68 -0.72 -8.36
C SER A 212 15.74 -1.64 -7.73
N CYS A 213 16.98 -1.18 -7.49
CA CYS A 213 18.05 -2.03 -6.94
C CYS A 213 17.85 -2.47 -5.46
N ASN A 214 16.83 -1.90 -4.78
CA ASN A 214 16.54 -2.08 -3.35
C ASN A 214 17.71 -1.75 -2.41
N GLY A 215 18.71 -0.99 -2.85
CA GLY A 215 19.79 -0.51 -1.98
C GLY A 215 19.29 0.38 -0.83
N CYS A 216 18.16 1.07 -1.02
CA CYS A 216 17.50 1.85 0.02
C CYS A 216 17.02 1.00 1.21
N PHE A 217 16.66 -0.27 1.00
CA PHE A 217 16.34 -1.19 2.11
C PHE A 217 17.59 -1.50 2.93
N LYS A 218 18.71 -1.77 2.27
CA LYS A 218 19.98 -2.05 2.96
C LYS A 218 20.42 -0.91 3.87
N THR A 219 20.19 0.33 3.44
CA THR A 219 20.52 1.53 4.24
C THR A 219 19.49 1.78 5.34
N ALA A 220 18.19 1.56 5.07
CA ALA A 220 17.12 1.63 6.07
C ALA A 220 17.35 0.67 7.25
N PHE A 221 17.75 -0.58 7.00
CA PHE A 221 18.07 -1.55 8.06
C PHE A 221 19.26 -1.15 8.95
N ARG A 222 20.06 -0.18 8.53
CA ARG A 222 21.15 0.41 9.32
C ARG A 222 20.73 1.72 10.01
N GLY A 223 19.44 2.04 10.03
CA GLY A 223 18.90 3.25 10.65
C GLY A 223 19.10 4.53 9.83
N ASN A 224 19.52 4.45 8.56
CA ASN A 224 19.79 5.62 7.72
C ASN A 224 19.20 5.43 6.32
N LEU A 225 17.89 5.67 6.18
CA LEU A 225 17.20 5.56 4.89
C LEU A 225 17.78 6.56 3.89
N ARG A 226 18.47 6.03 2.86
CA ARG A 226 18.99 6.83 1.74
C ARG A 226 19.06 6.04 0.44
N CYS A 227 19.01 6.73 -0.68
CA CYS A 227 19.31 6.13 -1.98
C CYS A 227 20.82 5.80 -2.08
N VAL A 228 21.14 4.69 -2.74
CA VAL A 228 22.53 4.28 -3.02
C VAL A 228 22.99 4.67 -4.42
N GLN A 229 22.08 5.19 -5.25
CA GLN A 229 22.45 5.71 -6.57
C GLN A 229 23.23 7.01 -6.39
N PRO A 230 24.29 7.25 -7.20
CA PRO A 230 25.07 8.47 -7.13
C PRO A 230 24.14 9.68 -7.28
N LEU A 231 24.37 10.75 -6.51
CA LEU A 231 23.72 12.03 -6.77
C LEU A 231 24.16 12.51 -8.16
N ARG A 232 23.30 13.21 -8.90
CA ARG A 232 23.82 13.99 -10.03
C ARG A 232 24.83 14.96 -9.41
N GLY A 233 26.08 14.94 -9.90
CA GLY A 233 26.96 16.07 -9.66
C GLY A 233 26.19 17.32 -10.08
N ASN A 234 26.23 18.37 -9.27
CA ASN A 234 25.90 19.69 -9.81
C ASN A 234 26.76 19.81 -11.06
N ALA A 235 26.13 19.92 -12.23
CA ALA A 235 26.85 20.37 -13.40
C ALA A 235 27.43 21.74 -13.00
N SER A 236 28.73 21.74 -12.74
CA SER A 236 29.57 22.92 -12.60
C SER A 236 29.55 23.69 -13.90
#